data_AF-A0A971YRZ4-F1
#
_entry.id   AF-A0A971YRZ4-F1
#
_cell.length_a   1.000
_cell.length_b   1.000
_cell.length_c   1.000
_cell.angle_alpha   90.00
_cell.angle_beta   90.00
_cell.angle_gamma   90.00
#
_symmetry.space_group_name_H-M   'P 1'
#
loop_
_entity.id
_entity.type
_entity.pdbx_description
1 polymer ?
#
loop_
_entity_poly.entity_id
_entity_poly.type
_entity_poly.pdbx_seq_one_letter_code
_entity_poly.pdbx_strand_id
1 'polypeptide(L)'
;MSAERVVGYLPDETPQFWELIVFALQQIVVMFPATVLVALITGFHVSTTIFASGLATLVFILVTRRQIPLYYGSSFSYIAAIASIMSAEAFAGLSLNERISIAQFGIVMSGLVSIAAGIIIKKSGKETIDRVLPPTVTGSIAIIIG
;
A
#
# COMPACT_ATOMS: atom_id res chain seq x y z
N MET A 1 -1.85 43.39 -8.96
CA MET A 1 -2.19 41.97 -9.13
C MET A 1 -2.12 41.33 -7.76
N SER A 2 -3.27 41.04 -7.15
CA SER A 2 -3.33 40.37 -5.84
C SER A 2 -2.75 38.97 -6.02
N ALA A 3 -1.66 38.66 -5.31
CA ALA A 3 -1.12 37.32 -5.28
C ALA A 3 -2.20 36.41 -4.69
N GLU A 4 -2.72 35.50 -5.51
CA GLU A 4 -3.63 34.45 -5.08
C GLU A 4 -2.95 33.71 -3.91
N ARG A 5 -3.50 33.84 -2.70
CA ARG A 5 -2.97 33.11 -1.54
C ARG A 5 -3.20 31.64 -1.83
N VAL A 6 -2.16 30.94 -2.22
CA VAL A 6 -2.15 29.48 -2.25
C VAL A 6 -2.37 29.02 -0.81
N VAL A 7 -3.59 28.58 -0.51
CA VAL A 7 -3.95 28.01 0.79
C VAL A 7 -3.61 26.52 0.73
N GLY A 8 -2.51 26.13 1.37
CA GLY A 8 -2.07 24.75 1.45
C GLY A 8 -0.76 24.62 2.21
N TYR A 9 -0.50 23.43 2.74
CA TYR A 9 0.76 23.11 3.39
C TYR A 9 1.66 22.33 2.43
N LEU A 10 2.94 22.69 2.37
CA LEU A 10 3.95 21.88 1.71
C LEU A 10 4.33 20.67 2.58
N PRO A 11 4.89 19.59 1.99
CA PRO A 11 5.32 18.40 2.75
C PRO A 11 6.30 18.71 3.89
N ASP A 12 7.10 19.77 3.74
CA ASP A 12 8.11 20.18 4.71
C ASP A 12 7.56 21.12 5.80
N GLU A 13 6.33 21.61 5.65
CA GLU A 13 5.69 22.49 6.61
C GLU A 13 4.99 21.69 7.71
N THR A 14 5.03 22.21 8.94
CA THR A 14 4.32 21.61 10.08
C THR A 14 3.12 22.48 10.44
N PRO A 15 1.88 22.07 10.07
CA PRO A 15 0.65 22.72 10.46
C PRO A 15 0.54 22.87 11.98
N GLN A 16 -0.40 23.70 12.42
CA GLN A 16 -0.74 23.76 13.85
C GLN A 16 -1.23 22.39 14.32
N PHE A 17 -0.99 22.07 15.59
CA PHE A 17 -1.33 20.77 16.18
C PHE A 17 -2.79 20.36 15.95
N TRP A 18 -3.73 21.31 16.00
CA TRP A 18 -5.13 21.04 15.73
C TRP A 18 -5.41 20.70 14.27
N GLU A 19 -4.76 21.38 13.33
CA GLU A 19 -4.89 21.09 11.89
C GLU A 19 -4.30 19.71 11.57
N LEU A 20 -3.20 19.33 12.24
CA LEU A 20 -2.63 17.98 12.12
C LEU A 20 -3.63 16.89 12.52
N ILE A 21 -4.40 17.10 13.59
CA ILE A 21 -5.45 16.16 14.00
C ILE A 21 -6.53 16.06 12.93
N VAL A 22 -6.99 17.19 12.37
CA VAL A 22 -7.99 17.21 11.30
C VAL A 22 -7.48 16.49 10.04
N PHE A 23 -6.24 16.75 9.62
CA PHE A 23 -5.64 16.06 8.48
C PHE A 23 -5.44 14.57 8.73
N ALA A 24 -5.07 14.16 9.95
CA ALA A 24 -4.99 12.76 10.32
C ALA A 24 -6.36 12.07 10.23
N LEU A 25 -7.41 12.71 10.71
CA LEU A 25 -8.78 12.20 10.59
C LEU A 25 -9.23 12.11 9.13
N GLN A 26 -8.94 13.12 8.31
CA GLN A 26 -9.23 13.08 6.87
C GLN A 26 -8.52 11.90 6.21
N GLN A 27 -7.24 11.67 6.53
CA GLN A 27 -6.49 10.55 5.98
C GLN A 27 -7.09 9.20 6.38
N ILE A 28 -7.53 9.06 7.64
CA ILE A 28 -8.22 7.85 8.10
C ILE A 28 -9.50 7.64 7.29
N VAL A 29 -10.35 8.66 7.14
CA VAL A 29 -11.62 8.55 6.40
C VAL A 29 -11.38 8.14 4.95
N VAL A 30 -10.32 8.64 4.31
CA VAL A 30 -10.01 8.34 2.90
C VAL A 30 -9.46 6.91 2.74
N MET A 31 -8.57 6.45 3.63
CA MET A 31 -7.84 5.18 3.47
C MET A 31 -8.52 3.97 4.11
N PHE A 32 -9.39 4.21 5.11
CA PHE A 32 -10.04 3.17 5.88
C PHE A 32 -10.95 2.26 5.03
N PRO A 33 -11.86 2.78 4.17
CA PRO A 33 -12.78 1.92 3.42
C PRO A 33 -12.06 0.91 2.53
N ALA A 34 -11.01 1.33 1.83
CA ALA A 34 -10.23 0.46 0.96
C ALA A 34 -9.51 -0.65 1.75
N THR A 35 -8.91 -0.30 2.89
CA THR A 35 -8.17 -1.25 3.74
C THR A 35 -9.11 -2.29 4.37
N VAL A 36 -10.28 -1.84 4.85
CA VAL A 36 -11.30 -2.74 5.41
C VAL A 36 -11.91 -3.61 4.33
N LEU A 37 -12.21 -3.06 3.15
CA LEU A 37 -12.78 -3.81 2.03
C LEU A 37 -11.92 -5.01 1.66
N VAL A 38 -10.60 -4.81 1.50
CA VAL A 38 -9.69 -5.92 1.18
C VAL A 38 -9.67 -6.95 2.29
N ALA A 39 -9.58 -6.53 3.56
CA ALA A 39 -9.57 -7.47 4.68
C ALA A 39 -10.84 -8.33 4.72
N LEU A 40 -12.00 -7.73 4.45
CA LEU A 40 -13.28 -8.45 4.38
C LEU A 40 -13.33 -9.42 3.20
N ILE A 41 -12.87 -9.01 2.01
CA ILE A 41 -12.84 -9.87 0.82
C ILE A 41 -11.89 -11.05 1.01
N THR A 42 -10.73 -10.83 1.63
CA THR A 42 -9.72 -11.88 1.82
C THR A 42 -9.95 -12.76 3.05
N GLY A 43 -10.94 -12.43 3.88
CA GLY A 43 -11.22 -13.11 5.14
C GLY A 43 -10.18 -12.82 6.24
N PHE A 44 -9.36 -11.79 6.08
CA PHE A 44 -8.36 -11.39 7.09
C PHE A 44 -9.03 -10.62 8.23
N HIS A 45 -8.42 -10.69 9.42
CA HIS A 45 -8.87 -9.90 10.56
C HIS A 45 -8.64 -8.40 10.31
N VAL A 46 -9.74 -7.65 10.21
CA VAL A 46 -9.74 -6.20 9.96
C VAL A 46 -8.82 -5.44 10.90
N SER A 47 -8.90 -5.72 12.21
CA SER A 47 -8.07 -5.06 13.23
C SER A 47 -6.57 -5.27 12.98
N THR A 48 -6.16 -6.48 12.60
CA THR A 48 -4.77 -6.81 12.30
C THR A 48 -4.30 -6.13 11.02
N THR A 49 -5.14 -6.08 9.99
CA THR A 49 -4.82 -5.42 8.72
C THR A 49 -4.66 -3.91 8.89
N ILE A 50 -5.56 -3.25 9.63
CA ILE A 50 -5.44 -1.82 9.94
C ILE A 50 -4.19 -1.55 10.78
N PHE A 51 -3.94 -2.37 11.81
CA PHE A 51 -2.74 -2.23 12.64
C PHE A 51 -1.46 -2.37 11.81
N ALA A 52 -1.37 -3.40 10.96
CA ALA A 52 -0.21 -3.62 10.10
C ALA A 52 -0.02 -2.49 9.09
N SER A 53 -1.10 -1.95 8.51
CA SER A 53 -1.08 -0.80 7.61
C SER A 53 -0.54 0.47 8.29
N GLY A 54 -1.03 0.76 9.50
CA GLY A 54 -0.53 1.87 10.31
C GLY A 54 0.95 1.70 10.68
N LEU A 55 1.34 0.50 11.12
CA LEU A 55 2.72 0.18 11.47
C LEU A 55 3.65 0.31 10.25
N ALA A 56 3.24 -0.22 9.09
CA ALA A 56 4.01 -0.12 7.85
C ALA A 56 4.20 1.34 7.42
N THR A 57 3.17 2.17 7.56
CA THR A 57 3.24 3.61 7.28
C THR A 57 4.25 4.31 8.19
N LEU A 58 4.23 4.03 9.50
CA LEU A 58 5.20 4.58 10.44
C LEU A 58 6.64 4.14 10.12
N VAL A 59 6.84 2.86 9.86
CA VAL A 59 8.15 2.31 9.48
C VAL A 59 8.65 2.95 8.19
N PHE A 60 7.79 3.12 7.19
CA PHE A 60 8.15 3.76 5.92
C PHE A 60 8.58 5.20 6.10
N ILE A 61 7.82 6.00 6.86
CA ILE A 61 8.16 7.40 7.15
C ILE A 61 9.52 7.50 7.86
N LEU A 62 9.80 6.58 8.78
CA LEU A 62 11.10 6.53 9.48
C LEU A 62 12.24 6.15 8.53
N VAL A 63 12.05 5.12 7.69
CA VAL A 63 13.05 4.67 6.71
C VAL A 63 13.36 5.76 5.66
N THR A 64 12.35 6.50 5.21
CA THR A 64 12.49 7.60 4.25
C THR A 64 12.92 8.92 4.91
N ARG A 65 13.19 8.93 6.22
CA ARG A 65 13.55 10.14 6.98
C ARG A 65 12.56 11.29 6.81
N ARG A 66 11.26 10.96 6.75
CA ARG A 66 10.14 11.92 6.62
C ARG A 66 10.14 12.74 5.33
N GLN A 67 10.86 12.30 4.29
CA GLN A 67 10.92 12.98 3.00
C GLN A 67 9.75 12.66 2.07
N ILE A 68 9.10 11.51 2.27
CA ILE A 68 8.04 11.01 1.38
C ILE A 68 6.77 10.81 2.20
N PRO A 69 5.74 11.68 2.05
CA PRO A 69 4.49 11.56 2.79
C PRO A 69 3.54 10.55 2.11
N LEU A 70 3.81 9.25 2.27
CA LEU A 70 2.96 8.17 1.74
C LEU A 70 2.35 7.32 2.85
N TYR A 71 1.09 6.92 2.64
CA TYR A 71 0.35 5.98 3.48
C TYR A 71 0.31 4.60 2.82
N TYR A 72 0.51 3.54 3.60
CA TYR A 72 0.49 2.15 3.12
C TYR A 72 -0.85 1.48 3.43
N GLY A 73 -1.77 1.45 2.45
CA GLY A 73 -3.03 0.72 2.53
C GLY A 73 -2.96 -0.72 2.02
N SER A 74 -4.09 -1.43 2.05
CA SER A 74 -4.21 -2.76 1.44
C SER A 74 -4.11 -2.69 -0.09
N SER A 75 -3.30 -3.56 -0.68
CA SER A 75 -3.08 -3.59 -2.13
C SER A 75 -4.08 -4.50 -2.84
N PHE A 76 -4.91 -3.92 -3.71
CA PHE A 76 -6.00 -4.61 -4.42
C PHE A 76 -5.47 -5.64 -5.41
N SER A 77 -4.23 -5.47 -5.89
CA SER A 77 -3.54 -6.44 -6.75
C SER A 77 -3.42 -7.84 -6.14
N TYR A 78 -3.48 -7.97 -4.80
CA TYR A 78 -3.42 -9.27 -4.13
C TYR A 78 -4.77 -9.98 -4.03
N ILE A 79 -5.89 -9.31 -4.31
CA ILE A 79 -7.22 -9.92 -4.16
C ILE A 79 -7.34 -11.18 -5.02
N ALA A 80 -6.99 -11.11 -6.31
CA ALA A 80 -7.08 -12.25 -7.22
C ALA A 80 -6.17 -13.41 -6.80
N ALA A 81 -4.96 -13.11 -6.33
CA ALA A 81 -4.01 -14.13 -5.86
C ALA A 81 -4.45 -14.78 -4.55
N ILE A 82 -5.00 -14.01 -3.61
CA ILE A 82 -5.52 -14.56 -2.36
C ILE A 82 -6.78 -15.38 -2.64
N ALA A 83 -7.69 -14.87 -3.47
CA ALA A 83 -8.91 -15.58 -3.85
C ALA A 83 -8.60 -16.95 -4.48
N SER A 84 -7.58 -17.03 -5.36
CA SER A 84 -7.19 -18.30 -5.97
C SER A 84 -6.62 -19.30 -4.95
N ILE A 85 -5.85 -18.84 -3.95
CA ILE A 85 -5.39 -19.69 -2.84
C ILE A 85 -6.59 -20.16 -2.01
N MET A 86 -7.55 -19.27 -1.73
CA MET A 86 -8.73 -19.61 -0.93
C MET A 86 -9.63 -20.61 -1.63
N SER A 87 -9.74 -20.58 -2.97
CA SER A 87 -10.57 -21.49 -3.76
C SER A 87 -9.86 -22.75 -4.27
N ALA A 88 -8.53 -22.85 -4.11
CA ALA A 88 -7.78 -23.97 -4.67
C ALA A 88 -8.14 -25.30 -3.99
N GLU A 89 -8.42 -26.33 -4.81
CA GLU A 89 -8.76 -27.69 -4.33
C GLU A 89 -7.62 -28.32 -3.53
N ALA A 90 -6.37 -27.98 -3.85
CA ALA A 90 -5.18 -28.42 -3.11
C ALA A 90 -5.23 -28.05 -1.62
N PHE A 91 -5.98 -27.00 -1.26
CA PHE A 91 -6.13 -26.53 0.11
C PHE A 91 -7.53 -26.79 0.67
N ALA A 92 -8.40 -27.52 -0.05
CA ALA A 92 -9.81 -27.72 0.30
C ALA A 92 -10.02 -28.32 1.71
N GLY A 93 -9.08 -29.14 2.19
CA GLY A 93 -9.13 -29.74 3.54
C GLY A 93 -8.58 -28.87 4.67
N LEU A 94 -7.96 -27.72 4.36
CA LEU A 94 -7.37 -26.83 5.35
C LEU A 94 -8.40 -25.85 5.92
N SER A 95 -8.26 -25.54 7.20
CA SER A 95 -9.02 -24.50 7.88
C SER A 95 -8.73 -23.12 7.28
N LEU A 96 -9.63 -22.16 7.50
CA LEU A 96 -9.47 -20.80 6.99
C LEU A 96 -8.14 -20.16 7.45
N ASN A 97 -7.76 -20.35 8.71
CA ASN A 97 -6.53 -19.79 9.26
C ASN A 97 -5.26 -20.37 8.62
N GLU A 98 -5.27 -21.65 8.24
CA GLU A 98 -4.15 -22.27 7.53
C GLU A 98 -3.99 -21.72 6.12
N ARG A 99 -5.12 -21.53 5.40
CA ARG A 99 -5.08 -20.89 4.07
C ARG A 99 -4.62 -19.44 4.15
N ILE A 100 -5.07 -18.71 5.17
CA ILE A 100 -4.61 -17.33 5.43
C ILE A 100 -3.10 -17.32 5.69
N SER A 101 -2.57 -18.27 6.48
CA SER A 101 -1.13 -18.38 6.74
C SER A 101 -0.33 -18.63 5.46
N ILE A 102 -0.81 -19.50 4.57
CA ILE A 102 -0.19 -19.75 3.25
C ILE A 102 -0.21 -18.48 2.40
N ALA A 103 -1.33 -17.76 2.35
CA ALA A 103 -1.44 -16.49 1.64
C ALA A 103 -0.48 -15.42 2.22
N GLN A 104 -0.38 -15.33 3.55
CA GLN A 104 0.53 -14.43 4.26
C GLN A 104 2.00 -14.73 3.94
N PHE A 105 2.38 -16.01 3.88
CA PHE A 105 3.72 -16.40 3.45
C PHE A 105 4.01 -15.91 2.02
N GLY A 106 3.06 -16.09 1.10
CA GLY A 106 3.15 -15.55 -0.27
C GLY A 106 3.35 -14.02 -0.30
N ILE A 107 2.60 -13.29 0.53
CA ILE A 107 2.73 -11.82 0.66
C ILE A 107 4.10 -11.42 1.22
N VAL A 108 4.65 -12.15 2.19
CA VAL A 108 6.01 -11.89 2.70
C VAL A 108 7.04 -12.12 1.60
N MET A 109 6.92 -13.22 0.85
CA MET A 109 7.83 -13.54 -0.24
C MET A 109 7.77 -12.51 -1.39
N SER A 110 6.58 -12.03 -1.75
CA SER A 110 6.44 -10.95 -2.75
C SER A 110 7.06 -9.64 -2.27
N GLY A 111 7.04 -9.37 -0.96
CA GLY A 111 7.78 -8.27 -0.33
C GLY A 111 9.28 -8.38 -0.57
N LEU A 112 9.86 -9.58 -0.40
CA LEU A 112 11.28 -9.82 -0.69
C LEU A 112 11.62 -9.63 -2.17
N VAL A 113 10.76 -10.09 -3.07
CA VAL A 113 10.91 -9.84 -4.52
C VAL A 113 10.89 -8.34 -4.82
N SER A 114 10.02 -7.59 -4.16
CA SER A 114 9.93 -6.12 -4.31
C SER A 114 11.20 -5.42 -3.82
N ILE A 115 11.81 -5.90 -2.73
CA ILE A 115 13.10 -5.40 -2.24
C ILE A 115 14.21 -5.70 -3.26
N ALA A 116 14.26 -6.92 -3.80
CA ALA A 116 15.23 -7.28 -4.84
C ALA A 116 15.08 -6.41 -6.08
N ALA A 117 13.86 -6.18 -6.55
CA ALA A 117 13.56 -5.26 -7.65
C ALA A 117 14.04 -3.83 -7.34
N GLY A 118 13.79 -3.33 -6.13
CA GLY A 118 14.29 -2.02 -5.68
C GLY A 118 15.82 -1.90 -5.72
N ILE A 119 16.54 -2.96 -5.34
CA ILE A 119 18.01 -2.99 -5.43
C ILE A 119 18.50 -2.98 -6.89
N ILE A 120 17.83 -3.73 -7.77
CA ILE A 120 18.13 -3.74 -9.21
C ILE A 120 17.92 -2.34 -9.79
N ILE A 121 16.77 -1.74 -9.52
CA ILE A 121 16.42 -0.38 -9.98
C ILE A 121 17.46 0.64 -9.50
N LYS A 122 17.89 0.55 -8.24
CA LYS A 122 18.93 1.43 -7.68
C LYS A 122 20.26 1.34 -8.47
N LYS A 123 20.56 0.18 -9.07
CA LYS A 123 21.76 -0.03 -9.90
C LYS A 123 21.56 0.37 -11.37
N SER A 124 20.37 0.13 -11.92
CA SER A 124 20.08 0.31 -13.36
C SER A 124 19.70 1.75 -13.76
N GLY A 125 19.43 2.63 -12.79
CA GLY A 125 19.11 4.03 -13.04
C GLY A 125 17.68 4.26 -13.57
N LYS A 126 17.26 5.53 -13.59
CA LYS A 126 15.89 5.94 -13.90
C LYS A 126 15.48 5.63 -15.35
N GLU A 127 16.39 5.79 -16.31
CA GLU A 127 16.13 5.59 -17.74
C GLU A 127 15.69 4.15 -18.06
N THR A 128 16.25 3.17 -17.34
CA THR A 128 15.84 1.77 -17.47
C THR A 128 14.40 1.56 -16.98
N ILE A 129 13.99 2.23 -15.90
CA ILE A 129 12.61 2.16 -15.40
C ILE A 129 11.65 2.75 -16.42
N ASP A 130 11.95 3.94 -16.94
CA ASP A 130 11.07 4.64 -17.88
C ASP A 130 10.89 3.84 -19.20
N ARG A 131 11.89 3.02 -19.57
CA ARG A 131 11.82 2.11 -20.71
C ARG A 131 11.03 0.83 -20.44
N VAL A 132 11.17 0.23 -19.26
CA VAL A 132 10.53 -1.06 -18.90
C VAL A 132 9.10 -0.87 -18.40
N LEU A 133 8.86 0.20 -17.65
CA LEU A 133 7.58 0.55 -17.02
C LEU A 133 7.11 1.95 -17.47
N PRO A 134 6.93 2.17 -18.79
CA PRO A 134 6.48 3.47 -19.29
C PRO A 134 5.09 3.81 -18.74
N PRO A 135 4.71 5.11 -18.72
CA PRO A 135 3.42 5.55 -18.18
C PRO A 135 2.20 4.85 -18.83
N THR A 136 2.31 4.48 -20.10
CA THR A 136 1.27 3.74 -20.83
C THR A 136 1.01 2.35 -20.24
N VAL A 137 2.05 1.69 -19.71
CA VAL A 137 1.92 0.37 -19.07
C VAL A 137 1.49 0.54 -17.62
N THR A 138 2.20 1.37 -16.86
CA THR A 138 1.93 1.58 -15.42
C THR A 138 0.52 2.13 -15.18
N GLY A 139 0.08 3.09 -16.01
CA GLY A 139 -1.27 3.65 -15.94
C GLY A 139 -2.36 2.62 -16.30
N SER A 140 -2.16 1.83 -17.35
CA SER A 140 -3.11 0.79 -17.75
C SER A 140 -3.28 -0.28 -16.65
N ILE A 141 -2.18 -0.69 -16.02
CA ILE A 141 -2.22 -1.65 -14.90
C ILE A 141 -2.96 -1.05 -13.71
N ALA A 142 -2.71 0.23 -13.38
CA ALA A 142 -3.40 0.91 -12.28
C ALA A 142 -4.93 0.98 -12.50
N ILE A 143 -5.38 1.24 -13.74
CA ILE A 143 -6.80 1.27 -14.11
C ILE A 143 -7.45 -0.12 -13.98
N ILE A 144 -6.73 -1.20 -14.24
CA ILE A 144 -7.28 -2.57 -14.13
C ILE A 144 -7.36 -3.01 -12.65
N ILE A 145 -6.43 -2.54 -11.81
CA ILE A 145 -6.41 -2.88 -10.38
C ILE A 145 -7.47 -2.10 -9.60
N GLY A 146 -7.66 -0.82 -9.93
CA GLY A 146 -8.63 0.07 -9.27
C GLY A 146 -10.05 -0.18 -9.72
#